data_AF-A0A1A0UJN2-F1
#
_entry.id   AF-A0A1A0UJN2-F1
#
_cell.length_a   1.000
_cell.length_b   1.000
_cell.length_c   1.000
_cell.angle_alpha   90.00
_cell.angle_beta   90.00
_cell.angle_gamma   90.00
#
_symmetry.space_group_name_H-M   'P 1'
#
loop_
_entity.id
_entity.type
_entity.pdbx_description
1 polymer ?
#
loop_
_entity_poly.entity_id
_entity_poly.type
_entity_poly.pdbx_seq_one_letter_code
_entity_poly.pdbx_strand_id
1 'polypeptide(L)' 'MECWPMVGTLPWQHLPTDDPAKLAAIFDAARHWALRVDTAQAQMADASREVSESTDWLQMSRTRSGVYIPREVA' A
#
# COMPACT_ATOMS: atom_id res chain seq x y z
N MET A 1 10.41 -23.83 17.08
CA MET A 1 10.42 -23.15 15.77
C MET A 1 10.93 -21.75 16.05
N GLU A 2 12.25 -21.55 15.94
CA GLU A 2 12.86 -20.26 16.28
C GLU A 2 12.44 -19.22 15.24
N CYS A 3 11.66 -18.23 15.69
CA CYS A 3 11.40 -17.03 14.90
C CYS A 3 12.52 -16.02 15.17
N TRP A 4 13.01 -15.40 14.11
CA TRP A 4 13.99 -14.31 14.23
C TRP A 4 13.32 -13.10 14.90
N PRO A 5 14.07 -12.25 15.62
CA PRO A 5 13.50 -11.02 16.14
C PRO A 5 12.97 -10.17 14.98
N MET A 6 11.75 -9.64 15.11
CA MET A 6 11.12 -8.85 14.06
C MET A 6 12.01 -7.68 13.65
N VAL A 7 12.18 -7.50 12.33
CA VAL A 7 13.01 -6.42 11.77
C VAL A 7 12.59 -5.06 12.34
N GLY A 8 13.57 -4.24 12.72
CA GLY A 8 13.35 -2.91 13.29
C GLY A 8 13.04 -2.88 14.79
N THR A 9 12.75 -4.01 15.44
CA THR A 9 12.56 -4.05 16.92
C THR A 9 13.89 -3.90 17.67
N LEU A 10 13.84 -3.49 18.95
CA LEU A 10 15.04 -3.38 19.78
C LEU A 10 15.88 -4.67 19.84
N PRO A 11 15.28 -5.87 20.01
CA PRO A 11 16.04 -7.13 19.93
C PRO A 11 16.81 -7.31 18.60
N TRP A 12 16.21 -6.92 17.47
CA TRP A 12 16.87 -6.97 16.16
C TRP A 12 17.98 -5.92 16.02
N GLN A 13 17.77 -4.71 16.56
CA GLN A 13 18.77 -3.65 16.53
C GLN A 13 20.02 -3.99 17.34
N HIS A 14 19.85 -4.69 18.47
CA HIS A 14 20.96 -5.14 19.32
C HIS A 14 21.74 -6.35 18.77
N LEU A 15 21.27 -6.99 17.69
CA LEU A 15 22.07 -8.00 17.01
C LEU A 15 23.34 -7.38 16.40
N PRO A 16 24.50 -8.05 16.47
CA PRO A 16 25.70 -7.64 15.76
C PRO A 16 25.41 -7.37 14.28
N THR A 17 26.12 -6.41 13.68
CA THR A 17 25.92 -6.04 12.27
C THR A 17 26.05 -7.23 11.32
N ASP A 18 27.00 -8.12 11.59
CA ASP A 18 27.33 -9.27 10.75
C ASP A 18 26.62 -10.56 11.21
N ASP A 19 25.69 -10.46 12.16
CA ASP A 19 24.93 -11.63 12.62
C ASP A 19 23.97 -12.10 11.51
N PRO A 20 24.05 -13.38 11.06
CA PRO A 20 23.17 -13.91 10.03
C PRO A 20 21.68 -13.83 10.40
N ALA A 21 21.34 -13.82 11.70
CA ALA A 21 19.96 -13.63 12.17
C ALA A 21 19.38 -12.27 11.73
N LYS A 22 20.24 -11.26 11.54
CA LYS A 22 19.83 -9.93 11.11
C LYS A 22 19.30 -9.94 9.67
N LEU A 23 20.00 -10.65 8.78
CA LEU A 23 19.56 -10.88 7.39
C LEU A 23 18.35 -11.81 7.33
N ALA A 24 18.34 -12.86 8.15
CA ALA A 24 17.22 -13.80 8.18
C ALA A 24 15.90 -13.11 8.58
N ALA A 25 15.94 -12.21 9.56
CA ALA A 25 14.80 -11.38 9.95
C ALA A 25 14.30 -10.46 8.81
N ILE A 26 15.19 -9.92 7.98
CA ILE A 26 14.82 -9.11 6.81
C ILE A 26 14.07 -9.97 5.78
N PHE A 27 14.57 -11.17 5.47
CA PHE A 27 13.91 -12.06 4.52
C PHE A 27 12.57 -12.60 5.04
N ASP A 28 12.45 -12.84 6.35
CA ASP A 28 11.18 -13.19 6.97
C ASP A 28 10.18 -12.03 6.98
N ALA A 29 10.62 -10.79 7.15
CA ALA A 29 9.74 -9.63 6.97
C ALA A 29 9.34 -9.45 5.50
N ALA A 30 10.27 -9.64 4.56
CA ALA A 30 10.05 -9.46 3.13
C ALA A 30 8.99 -10.43 2.57
N ARG A 31 8.97 -11.71 2.99
CA ARG A 31 7.94 -12.67 2.55
C ARG A 31 6.53 -12.24 2.99
N HIS A 32 6.40 -11.76 4.23
CA HIS A 32 5.12 -11.29 4.75
C HIS A 32 4.69 -10.00 4.06
N TRP A 33 5.65 -9.11 3.78
CA TRP A 33 5.40 -7.88 3.06
C TRP A 33 4.95 -8.11 1.62
N ALA A 34 5.56 -9.05 0.90
CA ALA A 34 5.14 -9.41 -0.46
C ALA A 34 3.66 -9.82 -0.50
N LEU A 35 3.26 -10.76 0.38
CA LEU A 35 1.86 -11.19 0.48
C LEU A 35 0.94 -10.03 0.88
N ARG A 36 1.37 -9.16 1.79
CA ARG A 36 0.60 -7.97 2.19
C ARG A 36 0.38 -7.02 1.01
N VAL A 37 1.41 -6.77 0.18
CA VAL A 37 1.29 -5.88 -0.97
C VAL A 37 0.31 -6.46 -1.99
N ASP A 38 0.46 -7.73 -2.34
CA ASP A 38 -0.42 -8.40 -3.30
C ASP A 38 -1.89 -8.35 -2.84
N THR A 39 -2.13 -8.70 -1.58
CA THR A 39 -3.49 -8.69 -1.01
C THR A 39 -4.07 -7.29 -0.90
N ALA A 40 -3.28 -6.30 -0.49
CA ALA A 40 -3.73 -4.91 -0.43
C ALA A 40 -4.04 -4.35 -1.83
N GLN A 41 -3.24 -4.69 -2.85
CA GLN A 41 -3.49 -4.27 -4.23
C GLN A 41 -4.79 -4.88 -4.77
N ALA A 42 -5.04 -6.17 -4.53
CA ALA A 42 -6.29 -6.82 -4.91
C ALA A 42 -7.49 -6.14 -4.25
N GLN A 43 -7.42 -5.89 -2.93
CA GLN A 43 -8.49 -5.20 -2.19
C GLN A 43 -8.72 -3.77 -2.69
N MET A 44 -7.65 -3.02 -3.00
CA MET A 44 -7.78 -1.67 -3.55
C MET A 44 -8.42 -1.68 -4.95
N ALA A 45 -8.09 -2.67 -5.78
CA ALA A 45 -8.70 -2.81 -7.11
C ALA A 45 -10.20 -3.11 -7.01
N ASP A 46 -10.59 -4.00 -6.09
CA ASP A 46 -12.00 -4.33 -5.86
C ASP A 46 -12.77 -3.14 -5.28
N ALA A 47 -12.20 -2.44 -4.28
CA ALA A 47 -12.79 -1.22 -3.75
C ALA A 47 -12.94 -0.12 -4.82
N SER A 48 -11.95 0.03 -5.72
CA SER A 48 -12.03 0.98 -6.83
C SER A 48 -13.13 0.60 -7.82
N ARG A 49 -13.34 -0.69 -8.08
CA ARG A 49 -14.43 -1.17 -8.94
C ARG A 49 -15.78 -0.89 -8.29
N GLU A 50 -15.94 -1.21 -7.01
CA GLU A 50 -17.16 -0.94 -6.25
C GLU A 50 -17.52 0.56 -6.25
N VAL A 51 -16.55 1.44 -6.01
CA VAL A 51 -16.78 2.90 -6.10
C VAL A 51 -17.21 3.30 -7.52
N SER A 52 -16.57 2.76 -8.55
CA SER A 52 -16.90 3.04 -9.94
C SER A 52 -18.32 2.58 -10.30
N GLU A 53 -18.80 1.50 -9.71
CA GLU A 53 -20.14 0.94 -9.93
C GLU A 53 -21.21 1.52 -8.98
N SER A 54 -20.79 2.16 -7.88
CA SER A 54 -21.71 2.63 -6.84
C SER A 54 -22.66 3.75 -7.28
N THR A 55 -22.37 4.45 -8.37
CA THR A 55 -23.20 5.55 -8.88
C THR A 55 -23.05 5.72 -10.39
N ASP A 56 -24.10 6.20 -11.08
CA ASP A 56 -24.00 6.66 -12.46
C ASP A 56 -23.20 7.97 -12.55
N TRP A 57 -21.88 7.82 -12.62
CA TRP A 57 -20.94 8.93 -12.72
C TRP A 57 -21.15 9.76 -14.00
N LEU A 58 -21.68 9.18 -15.08
CA LEU A 58 -22.02 9.92 -16.29
C LEU A 58 -23.17 10.88 -16.00
N GLN A 59 -24.23 10.40 -15.35
CA GLN A 59 -25.35 11.26 -14.93
C GLN A 59 -24.88 12.38 -13.99
N MET A 60 -24.07 12.07 -12.98
CA MET A 60 -23.51 13.08 -12.07
C MET A 60 -22.63 14.12 -12.78
N SER A 61 -21.85 13.71 -13.78
CA SER A 61 -20.98 14.63 -14.52
C SER A 61 -21.75 15.65 -15.36
N ARG A 62 -22.99 15.32 -15.78
CA ARG A 62 -23.84 16.20 -16.60
C ARG A 62 -24.39 17.41 -15.84
N THR A 63 -24.38 17.36 -14.50
CA THR A 63 -24.70 18.52 -13.64
C THR A 63 -23.56 19.53 -13.52
N ARG A 64 -22.50 19.42 -14.33
CA ARG A 64 -21.46 20.45 -14.43
C ARG A 64 -22.12 21.74 -14.93
N SER A 65 -22.13 22.78 -14.08
CA SER A 65 -22.50 24.12 -14.54
C SER A 65 -21.57 24.43 -15.71
N GLY A 66 -22.10 24.86 -16.86
CA GLY A 66 -21.31 25.16 -18.06
C GLY A 66 -20.34 26.34 -17.90
N VAL A 67 -20.00 26.70 -16.66
CA VAL A 67 -19.08 27.76 -16.27
C VAL A 67 -17.68 27.34 -16.70
N TYR A 68 -17.18 28.04 -17.71
CA TYR A 68 -15.79 27.96 -18.12
C TYR A 68 -14.90 28.58 -17.03
N ILE A 69 -13.97 27.78 -16.49
CA ILE A 69 -12.93 28.25 -15.56
C ILE A 69 -11.67 28.45 -16.41
N PRO A 70 -11.21 29.69 -16.61
CA PRO A 70 -9.99 29.95 -17.36
C PRO A 70 -8.78 29.37 -16.63
N ARG A 71 -7.89 28.73 -17.38
CA ARG A 71 -6.59 28.27 -16.88
C ARG A 71 -5.64 29.46 -16.76
N GLU A 72 -5.16 29.72 -15.55
CA GLU A 72 -4.13 30.73 -15.30
C GLU A 72 -2.80 30.20 -15.84
N VAL A 73 -2.17 30.97 -16.74
CA VAL A 73 -0.84 30.66 -17.29
C VAL A 73 0.10 31.69 -16.70
N ALA A 74 1.01 31.23 -15.83
CA ALA A 74 2.08 32.03 -15.25
C ALA A 74 3.27 32.15 -16.20
#